data_AF-A0A257WVW0-F1
#
_entry.id   AF-A0A257WVW0-F1
#
_cell.length_a   1.000
_cell.length_b   1.000
_cell.length_c   1.000
_cell.angle_alpha   90.00
_cell.angle_beta   90.00
_cell.angle_gamma   90.00
#
_symmetry.space_group_name_H-M   'P 1'
#
loop_
_entity.id
_entity.type
_entity.pdbx_description
1 polymer ?
#
loop_
_entity_poly.entity_id
_entity_poly.type
_entity_poly.pdbx_seq_one_letter_code
_entity_poly.pdbx_strand_id
1 'polypeptide(L)'
;MGSVHAAFGRMADSLAVIERLVDDSRAINRINELIKELSDQTNLLALNAAIEAARAGEQGRGFAVVVDEVRKLAQRSQASSNDISELVVRIRDDAEETITLVRGSSDEVEGAMQNTAAAVGEFDGILQRLQALSGKSATISDSLGAQNASVGEIVRNTELLFSLSEQNAHVAEETARQGTELASSAQILQEAVQVFRI
;
A
#
# COMPACT_ATOMS: atom_id res chain seq x y z
N MET A 1 3.47 6.99 -9.92
CA MET A 1 2.44 7.06 -11.00
C MET A 1 3.04 6.66 -12.36
N GLY A 2 4.04 7.38 -12.90
CA GLY A 2 4.58 7.09 -14.25
C GLY A 2 5.17 5.69 -14.45
N SER A 3 5.85 5.12 -13.44
CA SER A 3 6.43 3.77 -13.53
C SER A 3 5.39 2.65 -13.59
N VAL A 4 4.25 2.82 -12.89
CA VAL A 4 3.19 1.81 -12.85
C VAL A 4 2.33 1.87 -14.11
N HIS A 5 2.03 3.07 -14.61
CA HIS A 5 1.35 3.21 -15.90
C HIS A 5 2.20 2.63 -17.05
N ALA A 6 3.52 2.81 -17.00
CA ALA A 6 4.44 2.16 -17.92
C ALA A 6 4.48 0.63 -17.75
N ALA A 7 4.27 0.11 -16.54
CA ALA A 7 4.17 -1.33 -16.31
C ALA A 7 2.89 -1.90 -16.94
N PHE A 8 1.74 -1.26 -16.75
CA PHE A 8 0.48 -1.63 -17.42
C PHE A 8 0.60 -1.57 -18.94
N GLY A 9 1.26 -0.53 -19.49
CA GLY A 9 1.53 -0.44 -20.92
C GLY A 9 2.33 -1.64 -21.44
N ARG A 10 3.41 -2.01 -20.75
CA ARG A 10 4.22 -3.19 -21.13
C ARG A 10 3.44 -4.51 -20.98
N MET A 11 2.56 -4.62 -20.00
CA MET A 11 1.69 -5.79 -19.83
C MET A 11 0.69 -5.90 -20.98
N ALA A 12 0.09 -4.78 -21.40
CA ALA A 12 -0.79 -4.74 -22.57
C ALA A 12 -0.05 -5.10 -23.86
N ASP A 13 1.16 -4.57 -24.07
CA ASP A 13 2.00 -4.95 -25.21
C ASP A 13 2.34 -6.45 -25.21
N SER A 14 2.63 -7.02 -24.03
CA SER A 14 2.92 -8.45 -23.88
C SER A 14 1.69 -9.30 -24.21
N LEU A 15 0.50 -8.91 -23.74
CA LEU A 15 -0.75 -9.58 -24.09
C LEU A 15 -0.98 -9.56 -25.61
N ALA A 16 -0.75 -8.42 -26.28
CA ALA A 16 -0.89 -8.32 -27.73
C ALA A 16 0.11 -9.23 -28.49
N VAL A 17 1.33 -9.41 -27.97
CA VAL A 17 2.31 -10.36 -28.52
C VAL A 17 1.82 -11.80 -28.36
N ILE A 18 1.28 -12.16 -27.18
CA ILE A 18 0.79 -13.51 -26.89
C ILE A 18 -0.46 -13.83 -27.73
N GLU A 19 -1.37 -12.87 -27.92
CA GLU A 19 -2.53 -13.03 -28.80
C GLU A 19 -2.12 -13.32 -30.24
N ARG A 20 -1.09 -12.61 -30.77
CA ARG A 20 -0.52 -12.93 -32.08
C ARG A 20 0.08 -14.34 -32.12
N LEU A 21 0.76 -14.77 -31.06
CA LEU A 21 1.31 -16.14 -30.98
C LEU A 21 0.19 -17.19 -31.04
N VAL A 22 -0.95 -16.95 -30.39
CA VAL A 22 -2.12 -17.85 -30.46
C VAL A 22 -2.67 -17.92 -31.89
N ASP A 23 -2.76 -16.80 -32.59
CA ASP A 23 -3.24 -16.77 -33.98
C ASP A 23 -2.26 -17.42 -34.95
N ASP A 24 -0.95 -17.20 -34.78
CA ASP A 24 0.10 -17.87 -35.54
C ASP A 24 0.08 -19.39 -35.30
N SER A 25 -0.12 -19.83 -34.05
CA SER A 25 -0.28 -21.24 -33.68
C SER A 25 -1.48 -21.89 -34.38
N ARG A 26 -2.61 -21.18 -34.48
CA ARG A 26 -3.78 -21.64 -35.26
C ARG A 26 -3.47 -21.75 -36.75
N ALA A 27 -2.68 -20.83 -37.31
CA ALA A 27 -2.26 -20.89 -38.70
C ALA A 27 -1.36 -22.11 -38.96
N ILE A 28 -0.41 -22.38 -38.06
CA ILE A 28 0.43 -23.58 -38.11
C ILE A 28 -0.41 -24.85 -38.05
N ASN A 29 -1.42 -24.92 -37.17
CA ASN A 29 -2.29 -26.10 -37.07
C ASN A 29 -3.01 -26.39 -38.41
N ARG A 30 -3.53 -25.37 -39.09
CA ARG A 30 -4.20 -25.53 -40.39
C ARG A 30 -3.24 -26.07 -41.47
N ILE A 31 -2.00 -25.58 -41.50
CA ILE A 31 -0.99 -26.08 -42.43
C ILE A 31 -0.63 -27.52 -42.09
N ASN A 32 -0.52 -27.84 -40.81
CA ASN A 32 -0.21 -29.18 -40.34
C ASN A 32 -1.32 -30.19 -40.67
N GLU A 33 -2.59 -29.79 -40.58
CA GLU A 33 -3.74 -30.59 -41.03
C GLU A 33 -3.66 -30.90 -42.53
N LEU A 34 -3.26 -29.92 -43.37
CA LEU A 34 -3.03 -30.16 -44.79
C LEU A 34 -1.87 -31.12 -45.05
N ILE A 35 -0.76 -31.03 -44.30
CA ILE A 35 0.37 -31.97 -44.44
C ILE A 35 -0.06 -33.39 -44.07
N LYS A 36 -0.88 -33.51 -43.03
CA LYS A 36 -1.48 -34.78 -42.59
C LYS A 36 -2.38 -35.37 -43.68
N GLU A 37 -3.28 -34.58 -44.25
CA GLU A 37 -4.11 -35.01 -45.39
C GLU A 37 -3.27 -35.44 -46.60
N LEU A 38 -2.23 -34.67 -46.95
CA LEU A 38 -1.33 -35.01 -48.06
C LEU A 38 -0.53 -36.29 -47.80
N SER A 39 -0.10 -36.51 -46.56
CA SER A 39 0.63 -37.71 -46.15
C SER A 39 -0.28 -38.94 -46.23
N ASP A 40 -1.53 -38.83 -45.77
CA ASP A 40 -2.53 -39.90 -45.87
C ASP A 40 -2.89 -40.22 -47.33
N GLN A 41 -3.08 -39.20 -48.18
CA GLN A 41 -3.30 -39.38 -49.62
C GLN A 41 -2.10 -40.04 -50.31
N THR A 42 -0.88 -39.61 -49.99
CA THR A 42 0.36 -40.17 -50.54
C THR A 42 0.54 -41.63 -50.11
N ASN A 43 0.22 -41.94 -48.85
CA ASN A 43 0.24 -43.31 -48.34
C ASN A 43 -0.77 -44.21 -49.07
N LEU A 44 -1.97 -43.70 -49.35
CA LEU A 44 -3.01 -44.42 -50.10
C LEU A 44 -2.63 -44.62 -51.58
N LEU A 45 -2.04 -43.59 -52.22
CA LEU A 45 -1.49 -43.68 -53.57
C LEU A 45 -0.37 -44.72 -53.66
N ALA A 46 0.55 -44.72 -52.68
CA ALA A 46 1.61 -45.71 -52.59
C ALA A 46 1.02 -47.12 -52.40
N LEU A 47 0.00 -47.29 -51.56
CA LEU A 47 -0.65 -48.59 -51.41
C LEU A 47 -1.24 -49.12 -52.73
N ASN A 48 -1.96 -48.27 -53.47
CA ASN A 48 -2.52 -48.64 -54.77
C ASN A 48 -1.42 -48.97 -55.80
N ALA A 49 -0.32 -48.21 -55.81
CA ALA A 49 0.83 -48.48 -56.66
C ALA A 49 1.53 -49.80 -56.29
N ALA A 50 1.54 -50.19 -55.01
CA ALA A 50 2.15 -51.44 -54.55
C ALA A 50 1.34 -52.64 -55.02
N ILE A 51 0.00 -52.53 -55.00
CA ILE A 51 -0.91 -53.53 -55.54
C ILE A 51 -0.67 -53.72 -57.04
N GLU A 52 -0.55 -52.63 -57.80
CA GLU A 52 -0.34 -52.71 -59.24
C GLU A 52 1.07 -53.24 -59.59
N ALA A 53 2.10 -52.89 -58.79
CA ALA A 53 3.44 -53.44 -58.91
C ALA A 53 3.45 -54.97 -58.69
N ALA A 54 2.71 -55.46 -57.70
CA ALA A 54 2.55 -56.89 -57.45
C ALA A 54 1.80 -57.60 -58.61
N ARG A 55 0.82 -56.91 -59.21
CA ARG A 55 0.05 -57.42 -60.35
C ARG A 55 0.89 -57.56 -61.62
N ALA A 56 1.88 -56.70 -61.82
CA ALA A 56 2.82 -56.76 -62.94
C ALA A 56 3.89 -57.87 -62.83
N GLY A 57 3.94 -58.59 -61.69
CA GLY A 57 4.86 -59.71 -61.48
C GLY A 57 6.33 -59.29 -61.52
N GLU A 58 7.17 -60.04 -62.26
CA GLU A 58 8.62 -59.78 -62.34
C GLU A 58 8.95 -58.40 -62.94
N GLN A 59 8.11 -57.87 -63.83
CA GLN A 59 8.32 -56.54 -64.43
C GLN A 59 8.08 -55.40 -63.43
N GLY A 60 7.36 -55.66 -62.34
CA GLY A 60 7.02 -54.67 -61.30
C GLY A 60 8.01 -54.59 -60.13
N ARG A 61 9.02 -55.48 -60.05
CA ARG A 61 9.91 -55.57 -58.86
C ARG A 61 10.66 -54.29 -58.55
N GLY A 62 11.19 -53.60 -59.56
CA GLY A 62 11.89 -52.32 -59.37
C GLY A 62 10.95 -51.21 -58.90
N PHE A 63 9.71 -51.19 -59.41
CA PHE A 63 8.70 -50.22 -59.03
C PHE A 63 8.17 -50.46 -57.60
N ALA A 64 8.00 -51.73 -57.20
CA ALA A 64 7.57 -52.11 -55.85
C ALA A 64 8.50 -51.55 -54.76
N VAL A 65 9.82 -51.56 -54.98
CA VAL A 65 10.80 -51.02 -54.02
C VAL A 65 10.64 -49.50 -53.85
N VAL A 66 10.43 -48.77 -54.95
CA VAL A 66 10.20 -47.32 -54.91
C VAL A 66 8.91 -47.00 -54.14
N VAL A 67 7.86 -47.76 -54.40
CA VAL A 67 6.56 -47.55 -53.75
C VAL A 67 6.62 -47.82 -52.25
N ASP A 68 7.32 -48.86 -51.81
CA ASP A 68 7.50 -49.14 -50.38
C ASP A 68 8.26 -48.00 -49.67
N GLU A 69 9.24 -47.38 -50.33
CA GLU A 69 9.97 -46.24 -49.80
C GLU A 69 9.09 -44.98 -49.72
N VAL A 70 8.28 -44.71 -50.75
CA VAL A 70 7.27 -43.62 -50.72
C VAL A 70 6.26 -43.84 -49.60
N ARG A 71 5.80 -45.07 -49.39
CA ARG A 71 4.88 -45.40 -48.29
C ARG A 71 5.49 -45.13 -46.92
N LYS A 72 6.73 -45.55 -46.69
CA LYS A 72 7.46 -45.26 -45.44
C LYS A 72 7.64 -43.76 -45.23
N LEU A 73 7.96 -43.01 -46.30
CA LEU A 73 8.12 -41.56 -46.21
C LEU A 73 6.80 -40.86 -45.84
N ALA A 74 5.69 -41.29 -46.43
CA ALA A 74 4.35 -40.80 -46.10
C ALA A 74 3.98 -41.09 -44.63
N GLN A 75 4.24 -42.32 -44.15
CA GLN A 75 4.02 -42.68 -42.73
C GLN A 75 4.88 -41.86 -41.76
N ARG A 76 6.14 -41.59 -42.11
CA ARG A 76 7.03 -40.73 -41.31
C ARG A 76 6.54 -39.28 -41.30
N SER A 77 6.10 -38.75 -42.44
CA SER A 77 5.51 -37.41 -42.54
C SER A 77 4.24 -37.27 -41.69
N GLN A 78 3.40 -38.31 -41.69
CA GLN A 78 2.21 -38.37 -40.84
C GLN A 78 2.55 -38.37 -39.34
N ALA A 79 3.55 -39.15 -38.94
CA ALA A 79 4.02 -39.17 -37.54
C ALA A 79 4.54 -37.80 -37.10
N SER A 80 5.41 -37.16 -37.91
CA SER A 80 5.91 -35.81 -37.63
C SER A 80 4.80 -34.77 -37.58
N SER A 81 3.76 -34.90 -38.43
CA SER A 81 2.60 -34.00 -38.37
C SER A 81 1.84 -34.15 -37.05
N ASN A 82 1.69 -35.36 -36.53
CA ASN A 82 1.06 -35.55 -35.22
C ASN A 82 1.90 -34.91 -34.09
N ASP A 83 3.22 -35.09 -34.10
CA ASP A 83 4.13 -34.46 -33.13
C ASP A 83 4.04 -32.92 -33.16
N ILE A 84 3.93 -32.34 -34.37
CA ILE A 84 3.71 -30.90 -34.56
C ILE A 84 2.36 -30.47 -33.96
N SER A 85 1.28 -31.22 -34.18
CA SER A 85 -0.02 -30.90 -33.59
C SER A 85 0.03 -30.89 -32.07
N GLU A 86 0.71 -31.86 -31.44
CA GLU A 86 0.88 -31.87 -29.98
C GLU A 86 1.69 -30.67 -29.46
N LEU A 87 2.73 -30.26 -30.19
CA LEU A 87 3.51 -29.06 -29.88
C LEU A 87 2.66 -27.79 -30.00
N VAL A 88 1.88 -27.66 -31.06
CA VAL A 88 1.00 -26.52 -31.32
C VAL A 88 -0.07 -26.37 -30.23
N VAL A 89 -0.67 -27.49 -29.79
CA VAL A 89 -1.62 -27.49 -28.67
C VAL A 89 -0.95 -27.00 -27.38
N ARG A 90 0.23 -27.55 -27.02
CA ARG A 90 0.98 -27.09 -25.84
C ARG A 90 1.31 -25.60 -25.89
N ILE A 91 1.79 -25.10 -27.03
CA ILE A 91 2.10 -23.67 -27.21
C ILE A 91 0.86 -22.81 -26.98
N ARG A 92 -0.32 -23.24 -27.45
CA ARG A 92 -1.57 -22.51 -27.25
C ARG A 92 -1.98 -22.52 -25.79
N ASP A 93 -1.92 -23.67 -25.13
CA ASP A 93 -2.32 -23.81 -23.73
C ASP A 93 -1.39 -22.97 -22.82
N ASP A 94 -0.07 -23.00 -23.06
CA ASP A 94 0.92 -22.15 -22.36
C ASP A 94 0.66 -20.65 -22.58
N ALA A 95 0.24 -20.27 -23.80
CA ALA A 95 -0.12 -18.89 -24.13
C ALA A 95 -1.38 -18.43 -23.39
N GLU A 96 -2.41 -19.27 -23.30
CA GLU A 96 -3.64 -18.99 -22.56
C GLU A 96 -3.40 -18.89 -21.04
N GLU A 97 -2.55 -19.76 -20.49
CA GLU A 97 -2.09 -19.66 -19.10
C GLU A 97 -1.36 -18.34 -18.86
N THR A 98 -0.44 -17.96 -19.75
CA THR A 98 0.31 -16.71 -19.64
C THR A 98 -0.61 -15.49 -19.68
N ILE A 99 -1.63 -15.47 -20.56
CA ILE A 99 -2.65 -14.41 -20.59
C ILE A 99 -3.34 -14.28 -19.23
N THR A 100 -3.73 -15.41 -18.64
CA THR A 100 -4.41 -15.44 -17.34
C THR A 100 -3.51 -14.88 -16.23
N LEU A 101 -2.25 -15.30 -16.19
CA LEU A 101 -1.25 -14.82 -15.23
C LEU A 101 -1.00 -13.31 -15.36
N VAL A 102 -0.87 -12.80 -16.58
CA VAL A 102 -0.65 -11.35 -16.82
C VAL A 102 -1.87 -10.53 -16.39
N ARG A 103 -3.09 -11.01 -16.66
CA ARG A 103 -4.32 -10.35 -16.20
C ARG A 103 -4.43 -10.34 -14.68
N GLY A 104 -4.20 -11.49 -14.02
CA GLY A 104 -4.20 -11.54 -12.56
C GLY A 104 -3.14 -10.61 -11.94
N SER A 105 -1.95 -10.57 -12.53
CA SER A 105 -0.89 -9.65 -12.09
C SER A 105 -1.28 -8.17 -12.26
N SER A 106 -2.04 -7.84 -13.32
CA SER A 106 -2.58 -6.50 -13.55
C SER A 106 -3.53 -6.08 -12.43
N ASP A 107 -4.46 -6.96 -12.05
CA ASP A 107 -5.43 -6.71 -10.98
C ASP A 107 -4.75 -6.56 -9.61
N GLU A 108 -3.75 -7.39 -9.30
CA GLU A 108 -2.97 -7.30 -8.06
C GLU A 108 -2.22 -5.97 -7.95
N VAL A 109 -1.62 -5.50 -9.05
CA VAL A 109 -0.91 -4.22 -9.08
C VAL A 109 -1.89 -3.06 -8.89
N GLU A 110 -3.08 -3.12 -9.48
CA GLU A 110 -4.12 -2.10 -9.28
C GLU A 110 -4.58 -2.05 -7.81
N GLY A 111 -4.83 -3.21 -7.20
CA GLY A 111 -5.17 -3.29 -5.77
C GLY A 111 -4.06 -2.74 -4.87
N ALA A 112 -2.80 -3.06 -5.17
CA ALA A 112 -1.64 -2.52 -4.45
C ALA A 112 -1.54 -1.00 -4.57
N MET A 113 -1.87 -0.42 -5.74
CA MET A 113 -1.92 1.03 -5.94
C MET A 113 -3.00 1.68 -5.07
N GLN A 114 -4.20 1.10 -5.02
CA GLN A 114 -5.30 1.62 -4.20
C GLN A 114 -4.93 1.62 -2.70
N ASN A 115 -4.36 0.51 -2.22
CA ASN A 115 -3.90 0.41 -0.83
C ASN A 115 -2.79 1.42 -0.51
N THR A 116 -1.86 1.62 -1.44
CA THR A 116 -0.79 2.61 -1.27
C THR A 116 -1.36 4.03 -1.22
N ALA A 117 -2.33 4.35 -2.08
CA ALA A 117 -2.99 5.65 -2.08
C ALA A 117 -3.75 5.91 -0.78
N ALA A 118 -4.45 4.90 -0.25
CA ALA A 118 -5.12 4.98 1.04
C ALA A 118 -4.11 5.23 2.19
N ALA A 119 -2.99 4.50 2.21
CA ALA A 119 -1.94 4.70 3.20
C ALA A 119 -1.34 6.12 3.15
N VAL A 120 -1.15 6.68 1.96
CA VAL A 120 -0.70 8.07 1.79
C VAL A 120 -1.71 9.06 2.40
N GLY A 121 -3.02 8.82 2.20
CA GLY A 121 -4.07 9.62 2.83
C GLY A 121 -4.05 9.57 4.35
N GLU A 122 -3.85 8.38 4.94
CA GLU A 122 -3.69 8.21 6.39
C GLU A 122 -2.46 8.97 6.92
N PHE A 123 -1.34 8.94 6.20
CA PHE A 123 -0.15 9.70 6.57
C PHE A 123 -0.38 11.22 6.54
N ASP A 124 -1.13 11.75 5.57
CA ASP A 124 -1.52 13.17 5.56
C ASP A 124 -2.34 13.52 6.80
N GLY A 125 -3.30 12.66 7.17
CA GLY A 125 -4.08 12.81 8.40
C GLY A 125 -3.21 12.81 9.68
N ILE A 126 -2.17 11.97 9.73
CA ILE A 126 -1.20 11.96 10.83
C ILE A 126 -0.41 13.27 10.88
N LEU A 127 0.07 13.77 9.74
CA LEU A 127 0.82 15.02 9.67
C LEU A 127 -0.03 16.21 10.14
N GLN A 128 -1.29 16.29 9.74
CA GLN A 128 -2.21 17.32 10.22
C GLN A 128 -2.41 17.27 11.75
N ARG A 129 -2.55 16.06 12.32
CA ARG A 129 -2.65 15.88 13.79
C ARG A 129 -1.38 16.31 14.51
N LEU A 130 -0.20 16.02 13.95
CA LEU A 130 1.08 16.45 14.52
C LEU A 130 1.24 17.97 14.48
N GLN A 131 0.84 18.64 13.41
CA GLN A 131 0.82 20.11 13.34
C GLN A 131 -0.13 20.71 14.38
N ALA A 132 -1.33 20.16 14.54
CA ALA A 132 -2.27 20.60 15.56
C ALA A 132 -1.71 20.40 16.98
N LEU A 133 -1.03 19.28 17.24
CA LEU A 133 -0.38 19.00 18.52
C LEU A 133 0.74 20.00 18.80
N SER A 134 1.57 20.31 17.80
CA SER A 134 2.63 21.33 17.93
C SER A 134 2.05 22.70 18.28
N GLY A 135 0.97 23.12 17.59
CA GLY A 135 0.27 24.37 17.91
C GLY A 135 -0.28 24.40 19.34
N LYS A 136 -0.89 23.31 19.80
CA LYS A 136 -1.35 23.19 21.19
C LYS A 136 -0.20 23.26 22.20
N SER A 137 0.95 22.66 21.88
CA SER A 137 2.12 22.72 22.75
C SER A 137 2.66 24.15 22.89
N ALA A 138 2.60 24.96 21.83
CA ALA A 138 2.96 26.38 21.90
C ALA A 138 2.01 27.15 22.83
N THR A 139 0.69 26.95 22.69
CA THR A 139 -0.31 27.57 23.58
C THR A 139 -0.12 27.18 25.06
N ILE A 140 0.24 25.92 25.34
CA ILE A 140 0.56 25.47 26.70
C ILE A 140 1.79 26.22 27.23
N SER A 141 2.84 26.35 26.42
CA SER A 141 4.05 27.09 26.80
C SER A 141 3.75 28.55 27.14
N ASP A 142 2.95 29.22 26.32
CA ASP A 142 2.52 30.60 26.58
C ASP A 142 1.71 30.72 27.88
N SER A 143 0.80 29.76 28.12
CA SER A 143 -0.02 29.70 29.34
C SER A 143 0.83 29.49 30.59
N LEU A 144 1.86 28.64 30.53
CA LEU A 144 2.82 28.44 31.62
C LEU A 144 3.65 29.71 31.87
N GLY A 145 4.02 30.45 30.82
CA GLY A 145 4.66 31.76 30.95
C GLY A 145 3.80 32.76 31.73
N ALA A 146 2.52 32.88 31.35
CA ALA A 146 1.56 33.73 32.05
C ALA A 146 1.32 33.29 33.51
N GLN A 147 1.24 31.97 33.75
CA GLN A 147 1.07 31.41 35.09
C GLN A 147 2.27 31.74 36.00
N ASN A 148 3.50 31.62 35.50
CA ASN A 148 4.71 32.00 36.24
C ASN A 148 4.71 33.49 36.61
N ALA A 149 4.29 34.37 35.69
CA ALA A 149 4.15 35.79 35.99
C ALA A 149 3.14 36.05 37.11
N SER A 150 1.99 35.39 37.07
CA SER A 150 0.95 35.48 38.10
C SER A 150 1.44 34.93 39.46
N VAL A 151 2.17 33.82 39.48
CA VAL A 151 2.81 33.31 40.71
C VAL A 151 3.79 34.34 41.28
N GLY A 152 4.57 35.00 40.44
CA GLY A 152 5.46 36.09 40.87
C GLY A 152 4.71 37.27 41.51
N GLU A 153 3.51 37.61 41.01
CA GLU A 153 2.63 38.61 41.65
C GLU A 153 2.10 38.15 43.00
N ILE A 154 1.67 36.89 43.11
CA ILE A 154 1.17 36.30 44.36
C ILE A 154 2.26 36.35 45.46
N VAL A 155 3.51 36.00 45.10
CA VAL A 155 4.64 36.07 46.02
C VAL A 155 4.83 37.49 46.55
N ARG A 156 4.88 38.50 45.66
CA ARG A 156 5.00 39.91 46.06
C ARG A 156 3.85 40.38 46.94
N ASN A 157 2.61 39.98 46.62
CA ASN A 157 1.45 40.34 47.43
C ASN A 157 1.50 39.67 48.82
N THR A 158 2.03 38.46 48.91
CA THR A 158 2.18 37.75 50.18
C THR A 158 3.26 38.41 51.05
N GLU A 159 4.37 38.86 50.46
CA GLU A 159 5.40 39.65 51.16
C GLU A 159 4.83 40.97 51.68
N LEU A 160 4.04 41.69 50.86
CA LEU A 160 3.36 42.92 51.29
C LEU A 160 2.38 42.66 52.44
N LEU A 161 1.58 41.60 52.36
CA LEU A 161 0.64 41.22 53.43
C LEU A 161 1.37 40.90 54.74
N PHE A 162 2.52 40.24 54.67
CA PHE A 162 3.33 39.96 55.86
C PHE A 162 3.81 41.26 56.52
N SER A 163 4.36 42.19 55.73
CA SER A 163 4.81 43.49 56.22
C SER A 163 3.66 44.31 56.85
N LEU A 164 2.50 44.33 56.20
CA LEU A 164 1.30 44.99 56.75
C LEU A 164 0.83 44.33 58.05
N SER A 165 0.91 43.00 58.14
CA SER A 165 0.54 42.26 59.36
C SER A 165 1.47 42.59 60.53
N GLU A 166 2.78 42.72 60.27
CA GLU A 166 3.76 43.15 61.28
C GLU A 166 3.49 44.59 61.74
N GLN A 167 3.22 45.50 60.81
CA GLN A 167 2.88 46.88 61.12
C GLN A 167 1.58 46.98 61.94
N ASN A 168 0.56 46.19 61.59
CA ASN A 168 -0.69 46.13 62.36
C ASN A 168 -0.48 45.59 63.78
N ALA A 169 0.39 44.59 63.96
CA ALA A 169 0.74 44.10 65.29
C ALA A 169 1.38 45.20 66.15
N HIS A 170 2.33 45.96 65.58
CA HIS A 170 2.95 47.09 66.27
C HIS A 170 1.93 48.18 66.64
N VAL A 171 1.05 48.56 65.71
CA VAL A 171 -0.01 49.55 65.98
C VAL A 171 -0.98 49.06 67.06
N ALA A 172 -1.32 47.76 67.08
CA ALA A 172 -2.15 47.18 68.11
C ALA A 172 -1.50 47.21 69.50
N GLU A 173 -0.19 46.90 69.59
CA GLU A 173 0.59 47.02 70.83
C GLU A 173 0.63 48.46 71.33
N GLU A 174 0.88 49.42 70.44
CA GLU A 174 0.92 50.83 70.78
C GLU A 174 -0.46 51.35 71.24
N THR A 175 -1.53 50.94 70.56
CA THR A 175 -2.91 51.26 70.94
C THR A 175 -3.26 50.69 72.31
N ALA A 176 -2.87 49.44 72.59
CA ALA A 176 -3.09 48.81 73.89
C ALA A 176 -2.36 49.59 75.01
N ARG A 177 -1.11 49.98 74.78
CA ARG A 177 -0.34 50.82 75.72
C ARG A 177 -1.03 52.16 75.98
N GLN A 178 -1.42 52.90 74.93
CA GLN A 178 -2.14 54.16 75.08
C GLN A 178 -3.46 53.99 75.82
N GLY A 179 -4.18 52.88 75.57
CA GLY A 179 -5.38 52.51 76.31
C GLY A 179 -5.12 52.33 77.82
N THR A 180 -4.01 51.70 78.20
CA THR A 180 -3.63 51.55 79.61
C THR A 180 -3.27 52.89 80.27
N GLU A 181 -2.56 53.78 79.57
CA GLU A 181 -2.22 55.13 80.06
C GLU A 181 -3.48 55.99 80.25
N LEU A 182 -4.42 55.92 79.30
CA LEU A 182 -5.70 56.61 79.38
C LEU A 182 -6.53 56.11 80.56
N ALA A 183 -6.59 54.80 80.78
CA ALA A 183 -7.27 54.21 81.94
C ALA A 183 -6.65 54.68 83.27
N SER A 184 -5.31 54.73 83.36
CA SER A 184 -4.61 55.26 84.53
C SER A 184 -4.92 56.74 84.76
N SER A 185 -4.90 57.55 83.71
CA SER A 185 -5.22 58.98 83.79
C SER A 185 -6.67 59.22 84.22
N ALA A 186 -7.61 58.42 83.71
CA ALA A 186 -9.02 58.46 84.12
C ALA A 186 -9.18 58.11 85.61
N GLN A 187 -8.44 57.12 86.11
CA GLN A 187 -8.44 56.75 87.53
C GLN A 187 -7.93 57.91 88.41
N ILE A 188 -6.82 58.55 88.03
CA ILE A 188 -6.27 59.72 88.75
C ILE A 188 -7.29 60.86 88.78
N LEU A 189 -7.94 61.16 87.65
CA LEU A 189 -8.97 62.20 87.59
C LEU A 189 -10.18 61.84 88.47
N GLN A 190 -10.60 60.57 88.50
CA GLN A 190 -11.69 60.10 89.34
C GLN A 190 -11.36 60.25 90.83
N GLU A 191 -10.15 59.89 91.25
CA GLU A 191 -9.66 60.09 92.62
C GLU A 191 -9.60 61.58 92.99
N ALA A 192 -9.09 62.43 92.09
CA ALA A 192 -9.05 63.87 92.30
C ALA A 192 -10.46 64.47 92.49
N VAL A 193 -11.44 64.04 91.68
CA VAL A 193 -12.85 64.49 91.82
C VAL A 193 -13.47 63.99 93.12
N GLN A 194 -13.12 62.79 93.61
CA GLN A 194 -13.62 62.30 94.90
C GLN A 194 -13.15 63.16 96.09
N VAL A 195 -11.94 63.74 96.03
CA VAL A 195 -11.43 64.66 97.07
C VAL A 195 -12.28 65.93 97.18
N PHE A 196 -12.86 66.40 96.06
CA PHE A 196 -13.72 67.59 96.04
C PHE A 196 -15.21 67.29 96.25
N ARG A 197 -15.57 66.03 96.51
CA ARG A 197 -16.94 65.60 96.77
C ARG A 197 -17.23 65.75 98.27
N ILE A 198 -17.66 66.96 98.66
CA ILE A 198 -18.23 67.29 99.98
C ILE A 198 -19.71 66.92 100.00
#